data_AF-A0A845CBS1-F1
#
_entry.id   AF-A0A845CBS1-F1
#
_cell.length_a   1.000
_cell.length_b   1.000
_cell.length_c   1.000
_cell.angle_alpha   90.00
_cell.angle_beta   90.00
_cell.angle_gamma   90.00
#
_symmetry.space_group_name_H-M   'P 1'
#
loop_
_entity.id
_entity.type
_entity.pdbx_description
1 polymer ?
#
loop_
_entity_poly.entity_id
_entity_poly.type
_entity_poly.pdbx_seq_one_letter_code
_entity_poly.pdbx_strand_id
1 'polypeptide(L)'
;MPASGQFDGWVPHAEVGSGEGGTESGGEHGAGGESGSEGSGGSEEASGNLLTLDQSFDEVRLGARLIMAYQPADNTFVGTVENTTNSILNRVRVEIHLSNGVELGPTTPVDMTPGQVIDVVLPASGQFDGWVPHAEVGSGEAGGESGGEHGSRGEHGSGDRG
;
A
#
# COMPACT_ATOMS: atom_id res chain seq x y z
N MET A 1 27.22 -1.27 -21.84
CA MET A 1 27.98 -1.89 -20.74
C MET A 1 27.18 -1.64 -19.47
N PRO A 2 26.40 -2.58 -18.91
CA PRO A 2 25.72 -2.33 -17.65
C PRO A 2 26.70 -2.56 -16.50
N ALA A 3 26.84 -1.56 -15.63
CA ALA A 3 27.51 -1.71 -14.34
C ALA A 3 26.44 -2.11 -13.31
N SER A 4 26.45 -3.40 -12.95
CA SER A 4 25.75 -3.93 -11.80
C SER A 4 26.42 -3.41 -10.52
N GLY A 5 25.85 -2.37 -9.91
CA GLY A 5 26.19 -1.92 -8.58
C GLY A 5 25.47 -2.78 -7.54
N GLN A 6 26.17 -3.78 -7.02
CA GLN A 6 25.79 -4.50 -5.81
C GLN A 6 26.14 -3.59 -4.63
N PHE A 7 25.16 -3.20 -3.82
CA PHE A 7 25.40 -2.47 -2.57
C PHE A 7 25.05 -3.36 -1.39
N ASP A 8 26.04 -3.51 -0.51
CA ASP A 8 26.00 -4.26 0.74
C ASP A 8 24.95 -3.70 1.71
N GLY A 9 24.41 -4.63 2.52
CA GLY A 9 23.25 -4.44 3.38
C GLY A 9 23.32 -3.22 4.32
N TRP A 10 22.18 -2.52 4.38
CA TRP A 10 21.90 -1.49 5.36
C TRP A 10 21.55 -2.12 6.71
N VAL A 11 22.29 -1.73 7.76
CA VAL A 11 22.01 -2.05 9.17
C VAL A 11 21.37 -0.81 9.80
N PRO A 12 20.12 -0.85 10.30
CA PRO A 12 19.56 0.28 11.01
C PRO A 12 20.30 0.50 12.33
N HIS A 13 20.66 1.76 12.60
CA HIS A 13 21.21 2.17 13.88
C HIS A 13 20.10 2.02 14.94
N ALA A 14 20.25 1.06 15.85
CA ALA A 14 19.46 1.05 17.07
C ALA A 14 20.16 1.95 18.09
N GLU A 15 19.50 3.05 18.42
CA GLU A 15 19.79 3.90 19.56
C GLU A 15 19.88 3.11 20.87
N VAL A 16 20.92 3.43 21.64
CA VAL A 16 21.33 2.76 22.88
C VAL A 16 20.44 3.16 24.05
N GLY A 17 19.56 2.25 24.48
CA GLY A 17 18.86 2.31 25.77
C GLY A 17 19.58 1.46 26.82
N SER A 18 20.11 2.11 27.84
CA SER A 18 20.81 1.51 28.99
C SER A 18 19.92 0.56 29.81
N GLY A 19 20.49 -0.57 30.23
CA GLY A 19 19.89 -1.48 31.20
C GLY A 19 20.89 -2.56 31.64
N GLU A 20 21.51 -2.34 32.79
CA GLU A 20 22.44 -3.26 33.45
C GLU A 20 21.74 -4.55 33.94
N GLY A 21 22.45 -5.68 33.90
CA GLY A 21 22.19 -6.79 34.84
C GLY A 21 22.42 -8.19 34.28
N GLY A 22 23.32 -8.94 34.91
CA GLY A 22 23.16 -10.39 35.05
C GLY A 22 24.16 -11.29 34.33
N THR A 23 25.27 -11.57 35.00
CA THR A 23 26.15 -12.73 34.82
C THR A 23 25.38 -14.03 35.07
N GLU A 24 25.50 -15.05 34.21
CA GLU A 24 26.07 -16.36 34.55
C GLU A 24 26.02 -17.35 33.36
N SER A 25 27.08 -18.15 33.27
CA SER A 25 27.35 -19.15 32.23
C SER A 25 27.21 -20.55 32.85
N GLY A 26 26.38 -21.40 32.23
CA GLY A 26 26.24 -22.83 32.50
C GLY A 26 24.89 -23.29 31.95
N GLY A 27 24.69 -24.43 31.30
CA GLY A 27 25.53 -25.54 30.92
C GLY A 27 24.60 -26.55 30.23
N GLU A 28 24.99 -26.97 29.03
CA GLU A 28 24.78 -28.27 28.40
C GLU A 28 23.34 -28.79 28.03
N HIS A 29 23.34 -29.82 27.16
CA HIS A 29 22.29 -30.84 26.90
C HIS A 29 21.11 -30.56 25.93
N GLY A 30 21.05 -31.32 24.83
CA GLY A 30 19.86 -32.11 24.49
C GLY A 30 19.03 -31.74 23.26
N ALA A 31 18.92 -32.70 22.33
CA ALA A 31 18.04 -32.68 21.16
C ALA A 31 16.56 -32.97 21.51
N GLY A 32 15.62 -32.41 20.75
CA GLY A 32 14.18 -32.77 20.79
C GLY A 32 13.39 -32.04 19.70
N GLY A 33 12.62 -32.77 18.90
CA GLY A 33 11.85 -32.27 17.76
C GLY A 33 10.46 -31.71 18.09
N GLU A 34 9.93 -30.98 17.10
CA GLU A 34 8.54 -30.67 16.73
C GLU A 34 7.54 -30.10 17.77
N SER A 35 7.10 -28.85 17.53
CA SER A 35 5.69 -28.45 17.27
C SER A 35 5.33 -27.04 17.82
N GLY A 36 4.57 -26.27 17.02
CA GLY A 36 3.78 -25.08 17.43
C GLY A 36 4.50 -23.74 17.19
N SER A 37 4.33 -23.03 16.07
CA SER A 37 3.15 -22.25 15.65
C SER A 37 2.71 -21.18 16.65
N GLU A 38 3.28 -19.97 16.55
CA GLU A 38 2.60 -18.70 16.85
C GLU A 38 3.12 -17.63 15.88
N GLY A 39 2.21 -17.13 15.03
CA GLY A 39 2.49 -16.10 14.05
C GLY A 39 2.39 -14.68 14.62
N SER A 40 3.00 -13.74 13.90
CA SER A 40 2.67 -12.32 13.78
C SER A 40 3.67 -11.75 12.77
N GLY A 41 3.34 -11.17 11.61
CA GLY A 41 2.11 -10.49 11.22
C GLY A 41 2.49 -9.06 10.79
N GLY A 42 2.51 -8.80 9.48
CA GLY A 42 2.63 -7.48 8.84
C GLY A 42 4.07 -7.08 8.48
N SER A 43 4.43 -6.76 7.24
CA SER A 43 3.66 -6.60 6.00
C SER A 43 4.56 -6.99 4.82
N GLU A 44 4.19 -8.10 4.18
CA GLU A 44 4.30 -8.26 2.74
C GLU A 44 3.84 -6.97 2.03
N GLU A 45 4.39 -6.65 0.85
CA GLU A 45 4.12 -5.47 0.00
C GLU A 45 5.15 -4.31 -0.05
N ALA A 46 6.44 -4.54 0.23
CA ALA A 46 7.52 -3.62 -0.19
C ALA A 46 8.35 -4.23 -1.34
N SER A 47 7.71 -4.46 -2.49
CA SER A 47 8.35 -5.05 -3.68
C SER A 47 8.36 -4.11 -4.89
N GLY A 48 8.48 -2.80 -4.67
CA GLY A 48 8.84 -1.87 -5.74
C GLY A 48 10.36 -1.68 -5.78
N ASN A 49 10.95 -1.74 -6.98
CA ASN A 49 12.38 -1.51 -7.16
C ASN A 49 12.69 -0.02 -6.90
N LEU A 50 13.63 0.30 -6.01
CA LEU A 50 14.00 1.70 -5.72
C LEU A 50 14.51 2.40 -6.98
N LEU A 51 13.85 3.48 -7.37
CA LEU A 51 14.18 4.30 -8.53
C LEU A 51 15.03 5.50 -8.13
N THR A 52 15.95 5.91 -8.99
CA THR A 52 16.63 7.21 -8.89
C THR A 52 15.75 8.34 -9.42
N LEU A 53 16.10 9.60 -9.12
CA LEU A 53 15.31 10.78 -9.52
C LEU A 53 15.21 11.01 -11.04
N ASP A 54 16.15 10.47 -11.83
CA ASP A 54 16.17 10.59 -13.29
C ASP A 54 15.37 9.49 -14.01
N GLN A 55 14.93 8.46 -13.28
CA GLN A 55 14.18 7.35 -13.84
C GLN A 55 12.68 7.69 -13.95
N SER A 56 12.04 7.03 -14.92
CA SER A 56 10.58 7.00 -15.05
C SER A 56 10.07 5.61 -14.65
N PHE A 57 8.92 5.58 -14.00
CA PHE A 57 8.17 4.36 -13.72
C PHE A 57 7.10 4.15 -14.79
N ASP A 58 6.91 2.89 -15.20
CA ASP A 58 5.83 2.44 -16.07
C ASP A 58 5.55 0.96 -15.77
N GLU A 59 4.51 0.70 -14.97
CA GLU A 59 4.13 -0.67 -14.60
C GLU A 59 2.60 -0.82 -14.60
N VAL A 60 2.14 -2.03 -14.95
CA VAL A 60 0.74 -2.43 -14.82
C VAL A 60 0.59 -3.33 -13.60
N ARG A 61 -0.22 -2.90 -12.63
CA ARG A 61 -0.55 -3.66 -11.43
C ARG A 61 -2.05 -3.70 -11.21
N LEU A 62 -2.61 -4.90 -11.04
CA LEU A 62 -4.06 -5.12 -10.85
C LEU A 62 -4.94 -4.44 -11.93
N GLY A 63 -4.42 -4.29 -13.16
CA GLY A 63 -5.12 -3.64 -14.26
C GLY A 63 -5.01 -2.11 -14.29
N ALA A 64 -4.37 -1.49 -13.31
CA ALA A 64 -4.00 -0.08 -13.33
C ALA A 64 -2.56 0.06 -13.87
N ARG A 65 -2.37 0.78 -14.97
CA ARG A 65 -1.05 1.18 -15.46
C ARG A 65 -0.66 2.51 -14.85
N LEU A 66 0.40 2.52 -14.05
CA LEU A 66 0.95 3.75 -13.48
C LEU A 66 2.21 4.15 -14.24
N ILE A 67 2.20 5.35 -14.80
CA ILE A 67 3.36 6.00 -15.41
C ILE A 67 3.70 7.22 -14.56
N MET A 68 4.94 7.35 -14.11
CA MET A 68 5.32 8.42 -13.17
C MET A 68 6.77 8.86 -13.34
N ALA A 69 7.05 10.14 -13.12
CA ALA A 69 8.39 10.70 -13.12
C ALA A 69 8.50 11.86 -12.12
N TYR A 70 9.71 12.05 -11.58
CA TYR A 70 10.01 13.21 -10.74
C TYR A 70 10.38 14.44 -11.58
N GLN A 71 9.81 15.60 -11.23
CA GLN A 71 10.13 16.90 -11.82
C GLN A 71 10.95 17.71 -10.81
N PRO A 72 12.28 17.81 -10.99
CA PRO A 72 13.15 18.48 -10.02
C PRO A 72 12.93 20.00 -9.95
N ALA A 73 12.42 20.61 -11.03
CA ALA A 73 12.13 22.05 -11.06
C ALA A 73 11.05 22.45 -10.05
N ASP A 74 10.04 21.60 -9.87
CA ASP A 74 8.86 21.85 -9.05
C ASP A 74 8.81 20.99 -7.79
N ASN A 75 9.85 20.17 -7.56
CA ASN A 75 9.89 19.12 -6.54
C ASN A 75 8.59 18.30 -6.50
N THR A 76 8.14 17.84 -7.66
CA THR A 76 6.80 17.22 -7.79
C THR A 76 6.88 15.96 -8.64
N PHE A 77 6.18 14.91 -8.21
CA PHE A 77 5.95 13.75 -9.05
C PHE A 77 4.75 14.00 -9.94
N VAL A 78 4.93 13.76 -11.24
CA VAL A 78 3.88 13.89 -12.25
C VAL A 78 3.75 12.59 -13.01
N GLY A 79 2.52 12.24 -13.35
CA GLY A 79 2.26 10.98 -14.02
C GLY A 79 0.79 10.79 -14.35
N THR A 80 0.47 9.58 -14.76
CA THR A 80 -0.88 9.15 -15.09
C THR A 80 -1.14 7.76 -14.55
N VAL A 81 -2.38 7.49 -14.17
CA VAL A 81 -2.87 6.12 -14.03
C VAL A 81 -3.95 5.85 -15.07
N GLU A 82 -3.86 4.70 -15.74
CA GLU A 82 -4.80 4.21 -16.75
C GLU A 82 -5.45 2.91 -16.29
N ASN A 83 -6.76 2.78 -16.46
CA ASN A 83 -7.43 1.48 -16.36
C ASN A 83 -7.25 0.71 -17.68
N THR A 84 -6.38 -0.29 -17.68
CA THR A 84 -6.07 -1.12 -18.86
C THR A 84 -7.02 -2.30 -19.03
N THR A 85 -8.09 -2.38 -18.24
CA THR A 85 -9.03 -3.51 -18.23
C THR A 85 -10.34 -3.16 -18.92
N ASN A 86 -11.21 -4.17 -19.07
CA ASN A 86 -12.58 -4.02 -19.58
C ASN A 86 -13.64 -3.88 -18.46
N SER A 87 -13.20 -3.70 -17.21
CA SER A 87 -14.06 -3.56 -16.03
C SER A 87 -13.77 -2.25 -15.29
N ILE A 88 -14.68 -1.79 -14.42
CA ILE A 88 -14.40 -0.68 -13.53
C ILE A 88 -13.35 -1.13 -12.49
N LEU A 89 -12.28 -0.37 -12.34
CA LEU A 89 -11.36 -0.51 -11.20
C LEU A 89 -11.87 0.39 -10.07
N ASN A 90 -12.09 -0.20 -8.89
CA ASN A 90 -12.65 0.52 -7.77
C ASN A 90 -11.55 1.11 -6.91
N ARG A 91 -11.79 2.34 -6.40
CA ARG A 91 -10.94 3.00 -5.39
C ARG A 91 -9.47 2.99 -5.76
N VAL A 92 -9.13 3.32 -7.00
CA VAL A 92 -7.74 3.42 -7.46
C VAL A 92 -7.06 4.57 -6.72
N ARG A 93 -5.90 4.29 -6.12
CA ARG A 93 -5.08 5.25 -5.37
C ARG A 93 -3.62 5.10 -5.76
N VAL A 94 -2.87 6.19 -5.64
CA VAL A 94 -1.42 6.21 -5.88
C VAL A 94 -0.71 6.71 -4.64
N GLU A 95 0.39 6.06 -4.29
CA GLU A 95 1.29 6.41 -3.19
C GLU A 95 2.74 6.36 -3.67
N ILE A 96 3.60 7.21 -3.12
CA ILE A 96 5.04 7.19 -3.38
C ILE A 96 5.80 7.18 -2.05
N HIS A 97 6.68 6.19 -1.88
CA HIS A 97 7.60 6.09 -0.75
C HIS A 97 8.92 6.74 -1.14
N LEU A 98 9.39 7.74 -0.39
CA LEU A 98 10.67 8.40 -0.63
C LEU A 98 11.76 7.75 0.22
N SER A 99 13.00 7.75 -0.29
CA SER A 99 14.15 7.14 0.39
C SER A 99 14.50 7.77 1.74
N ASN A 100 13.94 8.94 2.04
CA ASN A 100 14.08 9.62 3.34
C ASN A 100 12.99 9.21 4.36
N GLY A 101 12.14 8.23 4.02
CA GLY A 101 11.06 7.73 4.86
C GLY A 101 9.76 8.52 4.78
N VAL A 102 9.67 9.56 3.93
CA VAL A 102 8.43 10.30 3.70
C VAL A 102 7.55 9.54 2.70
N GLU A 103 6.27 9.44 2.99
CA GLU A 103 5.25 8.86 2.10
C GLU A 103 4.39 9.99 1.50
N LEU A 104 4.18 9.97 0.20
CA LEU A 104 3.31 10.90 -0.52
C LEU A 104 2.01 10.20 -0.90
N GLY A 105 0.88 10.70 -0.40
CA GLY A 105 -0.43 10.12 -0.64
C GLY A 105 -0.96 9.33 0.57
N PRO A 106 -1.81 8.29 0.35
CA PRO A 106 -2.37 7.90 -0.94
C PRO A 106 -3.26 9.00 -1.53
N THR A 107 -3.39 9.05 -2.87
CA THR A 107 -4.33 9.98 -3.53
C THR A 107 -5.78 9.70 -3.10
N THR A 108 -6.67 10.67 -3.37
CA THR A 108 -8.12 10.43 -3.19
C THR A 108 -8.54 9.26 -4.08
N PRO A 109 -9.20 8.22 -3.52
CA PRO A 109 -9.63 7.07 -4.31
C PRO A 109 -10.60 7.47 -5.42
N VAL A 110 -10.37 6.92 -6.62
CA VAL A 110 -11.20 7.16 -7.80
C VAL A 110 -11.62 5.83 -8.41
N ASP A 111 -12.90 5.70 -8.74
CA ASP A 111 -13.37 4.61 -9.58
C ASP A 111 -13.07 4.93 -11.05
N MET A 112 -12.35 4.04 -11.72
CA MET A 112 -11.89 4.26 -13.08
C MET A 112 -12.63 3.34 -14.03
N THR A 113 -13.35 3.93 -14.99
CA THR A 113 -13.98 3.18 -16.09
C THR A 113 -12.93 2.59 -17.05
N PRO A 114 -13.26 1.56 -17.86
CA PRO A 114 -12.35 0.97 -18.83
C PRO A 114 -11.68 2.01 -19.75
N GLY A 115 -10.36 2.00 -19.84
CA GLY A 115 -9.57 2.93 -20.66
C GLY A 115 -9.50 4.36 -20.12
N GLN A 116 -10.09 4.66 -18.96
CA GLN A 116 -9.96 5.97 -18.33
C GLN A 116 -8.51 6.21 -17.91
N VAL A 117 -8.02 7.42 -18.18
CA VAL A 117 -6.73 7.93 -17.74
C VAL A 117 -6.98 9.13 -16.82
N ILE A 118 -6.29 9.19 -15.70
CA ILE A 118 -6.30 10.37 -14.80
C ILE A 118 -4.87 10.82 -14.52
N ASP A 119 -4.68 12.13 -14.44
CA ASP A 119 -3.40 12.74 -14.05
C ASP A 119 -3.17 12.57 -12.55
N VAL A 120 -1.91 12.35 -12.18
CA VAL A 120 -1.44 12.26 -10.81
C VAL A 120 -0.34 13.29 -10.60
N VAL A 121 -0.52 14.14 -9.59
CA VAL A 121 0.43 15.18 -9.21
C VAL A 121 0.62 15.11 -7.69
N LEU A 122 1.83 14.79 -7.25
CA LEU A 122 2.17 14.66 -5.83
C LEU A 122 3.38 15.54 -5.50
N PRO A 123 3.19 16.68 -4.81
CA PRO A 123 4.30 17.54 -4.41
C PRO A 123 5.14 16.83 -3.35
N ALA A 124 6.45 16.87 -3.52
CA ALA A 124 7.44 16.32 -2.61
C ALA A 124 8.14 17.43 -1.82
N SER A 125 8.71 17.08 -0.68
CA SER A 125 9.53 17.99 0.11
C SER A 125 10.65 17.24 0.81
N GLY A 126 11.68 17.99 1.22
CA GLY A 126 12.88 17.41 1.80
C GLY A 126 13.85 16.86 0.76
N GLN A 127 14.97 16.33 1.23
CA GLN A 127 16.00 15.72 0.39
C GLN A 127 15.77 14.21 0.35
N PHE A 128 15.81 13.63 -0.84
CA PHE A 128 15.72 12.20 -1.11
C PHE A 128 16.45 11.90 -2.41
N ASP A 129 16.97 10.68 -2.53
CA ASP A 129 17.78 10.24 -3.66
C ASP A 129 17.07 9.15 -4.46
N GLY A 130 16.03 8.55 -3.89
CA GLY A 130 15.20 7.57 -4.56
C GLY A 130 13.77 7.54 -4.08
N TRP A 131 12.97 6.79 -4.82
CA TRP A 131 11.53 6.71 -4.63
C TRP A 131 10.97 5.37 -5.12
N VAL A 132 9.84 4.97 -4.56
CA VAL A 132 9.11 3.76 -4.93
C VAL A 132 7.63 4.09 -5.10
N PRO A 133 7.08 4.05 -6.33
CA PRO A 133 5.67 4.31 -6.57
C PRO A 133 4.83 3.04 -6.44
N HIS A 134 3.60 3.19 -5.97
CA HIS A 134 2.63 2.12 -5.87
C HIS A 134 1.26 2.61 -6.35
N ALA A 135 0.64 1.83 -7.25
CA ALA A 135 -0.79 1.93 -7.53
C ALA A 135 -1.54 0.84 -6.75
N GLU A 136 -2.56 1.26 -6.01
CA GLU A 136 -3.46 0.38 -5.30
C GLU A 136 -4.82 0.35 -5.99
N VAL A 137 -5.42 -0.83 -6.09
CA VAL A 137 -6.80 -1.01 -6.55
C VAL A 137 -7.58 -1.63 -5.40
N GLY A 138 -8.64 -0.96 -4.96
CA GLY A 138 -9.45 -1.44 -3.86
C GLY A 138 -10.35 -2.61 -4.28
N SER A 139 -10.60 -3.52 -3.34
CA SER A 139 -11.71 -4.46 -3.44
C SER A 139 -13.01 -3.67 -3.52
N GLY A 140 -13.73 -3.74 -4.64
CA GLY A 140 -15.01 -3.06 -4.78
C GLY A 140 -15.98 -3.61 -3.73
N GLU A 141 -16.32 -2.80 -2.72
CA GLU A 141 -17.57 -3.02 -1.99
C GLU A 141 -18.68 -2.55 -2.92
N ALA A 142 -19.37 -3.52 -3.54
CA ALA A 142 -20.63 -3.24 -4.21
C ALA A 142 -21.50 -2.41 -3.25
N GLY A 143 -21.93 -1.24 -3.71
CA GLY A 143 -22.91 -0.43 -3.01
C GLY A 143 -24.08 -1.32 -2.59
N GLY A 144 -24.22 -1.54 -1.29
CA GLY A 144 -25.40 -2.11 -0.69
C GLY A 144 -26.51 -1.07 -0.65
N GLU A 145 -26.92 -0.57 -1.82
CA GLU A 145 -28.16 0.17 -1.99
C GLU A 145 -29.31 -0.84 -1.89
N SER A 146 -29.65 -1.30 -0.69
CA SER A 146 -30.96 -1.94 -0.46
C SER A 146 -32.04 -0.86 -0.42
N GLY A 147 -32.25 -0.21 -1.57
CA GLY A 147 -33.48 0.50 -1.89
C GLY A 147 -34.53 -0.52 -2.29
N GLY A 148 -35.24 -1.04 -1.29
CA GLY A 148 -36.41 -1.91 -1.46
C GLY A 148 -37.57 -1.38 -0.65
N GLU A 149 -38.10 -0.22 -1.03
CA GLU A 149 -39.44 0.19 -0.63
C GLU A 149 -40.45 -0.82 -1.18
N HIS A 150 -41.07 -1.61 -0.30
CA HIS A 150 -42.33 -2.26 -0.60
C HIS A 150 -43.29 -2.10 0.57
N GLY A 151 -44.20 -1.15 0.41
CA GLY A 151 -45.63 -1.41 0.47
C GLY A 151 -46.19 -1.87 1.83
N SER A 152 -46.85 -0.91 2.47
CA SER A 152 -47.86 -1.06 3.51
C SER A 152 -48.84 -2.22 3.24
N ARG A 153 -49.20 -3.00 4.28
CA ARG A 153 -50.59 -3.45 4.58
C ARG A 153 -50.64 -4.42 5.78
N GLY A 154 -51.11 -3.88 6.91
CA GLY A 154 -52.17 -4.45 7.74
C GLY A 154 -51.95 -5.77 8.49
N GLU A 155 -51.75 -5.67 9.81
CA GLU A 155 -52.27 -6.66 10.76
C GLU A 155 -53.03 -5.88 11.86
N HIS A 156 -54.35 -5.76 11.73
CA HIS A 156 -55.36 -6.65 12.34
C HIS A 156 -55.31 -6.65 13.87
N GLY A 157 -56.12 -5.76 14.45
CA GLY A 157 -56.53 -5.84 15.84
C GLY A 157 -57.43 -7.06 16.10
N SER A 158 -57.25 -7.63 17.29
CA SER A 158 -58.22 -8.38 18.09
C SER A 158 -57.65 -8.25 19.51
N GLY A 159 -58.30 -7.59 20.47
CA GLY A 159 -59.53 -8.05 21.14
C GLY A 159 -59.26 -9.44 21.72
N ASP A 160 -59.25 -9.72 23.03
CA ASP A 160 -59.94 -9.14 24.16
C ASP A 160 -59.32 -9.72 25.45
N ARG A 161 -59.43 -8.99 26.56
CA ARG A 161 -58.99 -9.40 27.90
C ARG A 161 -60.24 -9.75 28.71
N GLY A 162 -60.25 -10.93 29.33
CA GLY A 162 -60.85 -11.21 30.65
C GLY A 162 -62.34 -10.93 30.84
#